data_AF-A0A0D7B8C4-F1
#
_entry.id   AF-A0A0D7B8C4-F1
#
_cell.length_a   1.000
_cell.length_b   1.000
_cell.length_c   1.000
_cell.angle_alpha   90.00
_cell.angle_beta   90.00
_cell.angle_gamma   90.00
#
_symmetry.space_group_name_H-M   'P 1'
#
loop_
_entity.id
_entity.type
_entity.pdbx_description
1 polymer ?
#
loop_
_entity_poly.entity_id
_entity_poly.type
_entity_poly.pdbx_seq_one_letter_code
_entity_poly.pdbx_strand_id
1 'polypeptide(L)'
;MTRPVDGSPVSTHGHYRILAYGLGGVRLVVYCEEDSCIVRTRNHITESTTQIPPLANVHPTDTAERLINVVHWGTVDPSLKTVELKVAGHIRSWKEYYEQMFFGQTSEIVVGVHKDGVVDRVVSKTLENMTEQDDALQPAFGQLAATLRWIQTLVKGNRDLKLSLVCKGHELKVFERFEGPSLPQRYKHLFTSRTP
;
A
#
# COMPACT_ATOMS: atom_id res chain seq x y z
N MET A 1 -20.04 10.55 0.70
CA MET A 1 -20.23 9.20 1.28
C MET A 1 -19.41 8.98 2.55
N THR A 2 -18.40 9.80 2.85
CA THR A 2 -17.62 9.72 4.09
C THR A 2 -18.03 10.83 5.07
N ARG A 3 -17.74 10.63 6.35
CA ARG A 3 -17.79 11.66 7.39
C ARG A 3 -16.52 11.55 8.24
N PRO A 4 -15.96 12.65 8.76
CA PRO A 4 -14.89 12.59 9.74
C PRO A 4 -15.33 11.75 10.94
N VAL A 5 -14.39 11.02 11.54
CA VAL A 5 -14.61 10.38 12.84
C VAL A 5 -14.79 11.49 13.88
N ASP A 6 -15.74 11.31 14.79
CA ASP A 6 -16.03 12.31 15.83
C ASP A 6 -14.77 12.60 16.67
N GLY A 7 -14.42 13.87 16.80
CA GLY A 7 -13.21 14.32 17.50
C GLY A 7 -11.90 14.22 16.69
N SER A 8 -11.93 13.73 15.44
CA SER A 8 -10.76 13.80 14.56
C SER A 8 -10.43 15.27 14.23
N PRO A 9 -9.15 15.68 14.30
CA PRO A 9 -8.76 16.96 13.73
C PRO A 9 -9.14 16.99 12.25
N VAL A 10 -9.65 18.11 11.78
CA VAL A 10 -9.98 18.31 10.36
C VAL A 10 -8.66 18.34 9.59
N SER A 11 -8.30 17.25 8.90
CA SER A 11 -7.15 17.24 7.99
C SER A 11 -7.60 17.72 6.61
N THR A 12 -6.88 18.71 6.07
CA THR A 12 -7.00 19.16 4.67
C THR A 12 -6.17 18.31 3.70
N HIS A 13 -5.49 17.28 4.21
CA HIS A 13 -4.59 16.40 3.47
C HIS A 13 -5.14 14.97 3.49
N GLY A 14 -4.82 14.19 2.45
CA GLY A 14 -5.20 12.79 2.33
C GLY A 14 -4.76 11.94 3.53
N HIS A 15 -5.45 10.83 3.77
CA HIS A 15 -5.04 9.84 4.76
C HIS A 15 -4.09 8.86 4.11
N TYR A 16 -2.98 8.54 4.79
CA TYR A 16 -1.98 7.63 4.25
C TYR A 16 -1.62 6.55 5.25
N ARG A 17 -1.31 5.37 4.73
CA ARG A 17 -0.91 4.20 5.49
C ARG A 17 0.47 3.72 5.06
N ILE A 18 1.25 3.24 6.03
CA ILE A 18 2.48 2.48 5.79
C ILE A 18 2.20 1.02 6.13
N LEU A 19 2.50 0.13 5.20
CA LEU A 19 2.25 -1.30 5.26
C LEU A 19 3.55 -2.08 5.17
N ALA A 20 3.60 -3.21 5.87
CA ALA A 20 4.70 -4.17 5.73
C ALA A 20 4.13 -5.58 5.55
N TYR A 21 4.49 -6.26 4.46
CA TYR A 21 4.03 -7.61 4.16
C TYR A 21 5.00 -8.35 3.24
N GLY A 22 4.74 -9.63 3.00
CA GLY A 22 5.55 -10.49 2.13
C GLY A 22 4.90 -10.71 0.76
N LEU A 23 5.70 -10.69 -0.31
CA LEU A 23 5.30 -11.08 -1.66
C LEU A 23 6.34 -12.04 -2.26
N GLY A 24 6.00 -13.33 -2.39
CA GLY A 24 6.89 -14.33 -2.99
C GLY A 24 8.30 -14.39 -2.36
N GLY A 25 8.38 -14.25 -1.03
CA GLY A 25 9.64 -14.22 -0.27
C GLY A 25 10.34 -12.86 -0.20
N VAL A 26 9.79 -11.81 -0.83
CA VAL A 26 10.27 -10.44 -0.73
C VAL A 26 9.50 -9.71 0.36
N ARG A 27 10.20 -9.07 1.31
CA ARG A 27 9.56 -8.15 2.26
C ARG A 27 9.37 -6.79 1.62
N LEU A 28 8.15 -6.31 1.63
CA LEU A 28 7.75 -5.01 1.08
C LEU A 28 7.40 -4.06 2.23
N VAL A 29 7.75 -2.79 2.04
CA VAL A 29 7.19 -1.67 2.80
C VAL A 29 6.55 -0.74 1.80
N VAL A 30 5.24 -0.54 1.90
CA VAL A 30 4.44 0.25 0.95
C VAL A 30 3.83 1.45 1.67
N TYR A 31 3.80 2.58 0.99
CA TYR A 31 3.09 3.78 1.41
C TYR A 31 1.98 4.05 0.41
N CYS A 32 0.74 4.13 0.87
CA CYS A 32 -0.44 4.33 0.03
C CYS A 32 -1.42 5.31 0.66
N GLU A 33 -2.19 5.97 -0.20
CA GLU A 33 -3.35 6.77 0.20
C GLU A 33 -4.54 5.85 0.51
N GLU A 34 -5.36 6.24 1.47
CA GLU A 34 -6.58 5.55 1.87
C GLU A 34 -7.75 6.53 1.80
N ASP A 35 -8.84 6.12 1.15
CA ASP A 35 -10.00 6.99 1.01
C ASP A 35 -10.86 7.03 2.28
N SER A 36 -11.10 5.86 2.89
CA SER A 36 -12.01 5.74 4.02
C SER A 36 -11.87 4.43 4.81
N CYS A 37 -12.57 4.34 5.93
CA CYS A 37 -12.72 3.11 6.70
C CYS A 37 -14.19 2.91 7.12
N ILE A 38 -14.59 1.63 7.26
CA ILE A 38 -15.88 1.24 7.81
C ILE A 38 -15.67 0.74 9.24
N VAL A 39 -16.40 1.35 10.18
CA VAL A 39 -16.54 0.86 11.55
C VAL A 39 -17.73 -0.10 11.58
N ARG A 40 -17.50 -1.40 11.81
CA ARG A 40 -18.61 -2.33 12.06
C ARG A 40 -19.08 -2.13 13.50
N THR A 41 -20.33 -1.70 13.69
CA THR A 41 -20.94 -1.60 15.02
C THR A 41 -20.95 -3.00 15.66
N ARG A 42 -20.55 -3.12 16.93
CA ARG A 42 -20.25 -4.36 17.70
C ARG A 42 -21.31 -5.48 17.70
N ASN A 43 -22.44 -5.35 17.03
CA ASN A 43 -23.56 -6.29 17.16
C ASN A 43 -23.43 -7.57 16.31
N HIS A 44 -22.35 -7.75 15.53
CA HIS A 44 -22.12 -8.96 14.72
C HIS A 44 -20.64 -9.36 14.59
N ILE A 45 -19.92 -9.49 15.71
CA ILE A 45 -18.61 -10.17 15.69
C ILE A 45 -18.83 -11.62 16.11
N THR A 46 -19.01 -12.50 15.14
CA THR A 46 -18.57 -13.89 15.29
C THR A 46 -17.06 -13.86 15.07
N GLU A 47 -16.30 -14.22 16.10
CA GLU A 47 -14.84 -14.17 16.11
C GLU A 47 -14.26 -14.97 14.94
N SER A 48 -13.64 -14.27 13.99
CA SER A 48 -12.68 -14.84 13.05
C SER A 48 -11.50 -13.90 12.99
N THR A 49 -10.65 -14.05 14.01
CA THR A 49 -9.40 -13.33 14.16
C THR A 49 -8.38 -13.93 13.20
N THR A 50 -8.26 -13.39 12.00
CA THR A 50 -7.07 -13.62 11.19
C THR A 50 -5.93 -12.85 11.84
N GLN A 51 -5.18 -13.52 12.71
CA GLN A 51 -4.01 -12.97 13.36
C GLN A 51 -2.96 -12.65 12.30
N ILE A 52 -2.83 -11.38 11.93
CA ILE A 52 -1.59 -10.90 11.32
C ILE A 52 -0.53 -11.01 12.43
N PRO A 53 0.52 -11.83 12.26
CA PRO A 53 1.57 -11.91 13.27
C PRO A 53 2.16 -10.50 13.44
N PRO A 54 2.31 -10.00 14.67
CA PRO A 54 2.91 -8.70 14.89
C PRO A 54 4.30 -8.71 14.24
N LEU A 55 4.52 -7.82 13.26
CA LEU A 55 5.86 -7.49 12.84
C LEU A 55 6.61 -7.11 14.12
N ALA A 56 7.67 -7.87 14.42
CA ALA A 56 8.45 -7.74 15.65
C ALA A 56 8.56 -6.27 16.06
N ASN A 57 8.29 -5.95 17.34
CA ASN A 57 8.37 -4.62 17.94
C ASN A 57 9.65 -3.88 17.50
N VAL A 58 9.59 -3.19 16.37
CA VAL A 58 10.59 -2.20 15.99
C VAL A 58 10.17 -0.99 16.80
N HIS A 59 10.70 -0.89 18.02
CA HIS A 59 10.68 0.38 18.71
C HIS A 59 11.26 1.43 17.76
N PRO A 60 10.55 2.53 17.48
CA PRO A 60 11.14 3.64 16.77
C PRO A 60 12.45 3.97 17.46
N THR A 61 13.57 3.86 16.75
CA THR A 61 14.81 4.45 17.26
C THR A 61 14.56 5.94 17.42
N ASP A 62 14.97 6.51 18.56
CA ASP A 62 14.96 7.93 18.95
C ASP A 62 15.27 8.90 17.77
N THR A 63 16.06 8.45 16.80
CA THR A 63 16.40 9.19 15.58
C THR A 63 15.24 9.51 14.64
N ALA A 64 14.17 8.70 14.57
CA ALA A 64 13.02 8.94 13.68
C ALA A 64 12.06 9.99 14.26
N GLU A 65 11.86 9.97 15.58
CA GLU A 65 11.00 10.91 16.32
C GLU A 65 11.55 12.34 16.27
N ARG A 66 12.86 12.52 16.11
CA ARG A 66 13.49 13.84 15.96
C ARG A 66 13.23 14.51 14.62
N LEU A 67 12.78 13.77 13.60
CA LEU A 67 12.55 14.29 12.25
C LEU A 67 11.07 14.50 11.91
N ILE A 68 10.18 13.83 12.63
CA ILE A 68 8.74 13.86 12.38
C ILE A 68 8.05 14.08 13.72
N ASN A 69 7.24 15.13 13.81
CA ASN A 69 6.36 15.33 14.96
C ASN A 69 5.22 14.31 14.88
N VAL A 70 5.38 13.18 15.57
CA VAL A 70 4.36 12.12 15.62
C VAL A 70 3.33 12.48 16.68
N VAL A 71 2.14 12.89 16.22
CA VAL A 71 0.98 13.05 17.10
C VAL A 71 0.25 11.71 17.14
N HIS A 72 0.34 11.02 18.27
CA HIS A 72 -0.43 9.81 18.49
C HIS A 72 -1.89 10.18 18.81
N TRP A 73 -2.83 9.71 17.99
CA TRP A 73 -4.27 9.95 18.16
C TRP A 73 -5.08 8.69 17.84
N GLY A 74 -6.20 8.51 18.53
CA GLY A 74 -7.14 7.41 18.33
C GLY A 74 -6.73 6.09 18.99
N THR A 75 -7.57 5.07 18.81
CA THR A 75 -7.32 3.69 19.26
C THR A 75 -7.22 2.77 18.05
N VAL A 76 -6.31 1.80 18.09
CA VAL A 76 -6.26 0.73 17.08
C VAL A 76 -7.50 -0.13 17.27
N ASP A 77 -8.41 -0.11 16.30
CA ASP A 77 -9.59 -0.97 16.27
C ASP A 77 -9.40 -2.08 15.23
N PRO A 78 -9.22 -3.35 15.67
CA PRO A 78 -9.02 -4.49 14.78
C PRO A 78 -10.22 -4.76 13.85
N SER A 79 -11.39 -4.20 14.15
CA SER A 79 -12.59 -4.37 13.32
C SER A 79 -12.68 -3.37 12.17
N LEU A 80 -11.79 -2.37 12.13
CA LEU A 80 -11.75 -1.39 11.05
C LEU A 80 -11.36 -2.05 9.73
N LYS A 81 -12.22 -1.86 8.74
CA LYS A 81 -12.00 -2.29 7.36
C LYS A 81 -11.72 -1.07 6.51
N THR A 82 -10.59 -1.06 5.80
CA THR A 82 -10.25 0.01 4.84
C THR A 82 -11.05 -0.15 3.57
N VAL A 83 -11.47 0.98 3.00
CA VAL A 83 -12.33 1.03 1.82
C VAL A 83 -11.81 2.04 0.81
N GLU A 84 -11.64 1.56 -0.41
CA GLU A 84 -11.35 2.36 -1.61
C GLU A 84 -12.64 2.88 -2.24
N LEU A 85 -12.67 4.14 -2.65
CA LEU A 85 -13.81 4.80 -3.27
C LEU A 85 -13.46 5.23 -4.70
N LYS A 86 -14.18 4.71 -5.69
CA LYS A 86 -14.02 5.10 -7.11
C LYS A 86 -15.33 5.60 -7.71
N VAL A 87 -15.19 6.35 -8.80
CA VAL A 87 -16.31 6.75 -9.67
C VAL A 87 -15.96 6.37 -11.10
N ALA A 88 -16.89 5.73 -11.81
CA ALA A 88 -16.66 5.29 -13.19
C ALA A 88 -17.94 5.39 -14.03
N GLY A 89 -17.84 5.77 -15.30
CA GLY A 89 -18.99 5.71 -16.21
C GLY A 89 -19.40 4.27 -16.55
N HIS A 90 -18.43 3.37 -16.58
CA HIS A 90 -18.62 1.94 -16.76
C HIS A 90 -17.40 1.16 -16.22
N ILE A 91 -17.64 0.04 -15.54
CA ILE A 91 -16.59 -0.85 -15.03
C ILE A 91 -16.21 -1.86 -16.11
N ARG A 92 -15.10 -1.61 -16.82
CA ARG A 92 -14.63 -2.50 -17.90
C ARG A 92 -13.95 -3.76 -17.38
N SER A 93 -13.23 -3.65 -16.27
CA SER A 93 -12.49 -4.73 -15.66
C SER A 93 -12.28 -4.44 -14.18
N TRP A 94 -12.30 -5.49 -13.37
CA TRP A 94 -11.96 -5.44 -11.96
C TRP A 94 -10.46 -5.62 -11.70
N LYS A 95 -9.65 -5.88 -12.74
CA LYS A 95 -8.22 -6.17 -12.62
C LYS A 95 -7.44 -5.04 -11.95
N GLU A 96 -7.57 -3.81 -12.45
CA GLU A 96 -6.83 -2.65 -11.90
C GLU A 96 -7.25 -2.34 -10.46
N TYR A 97 -8.55 -2.49 -10.15
CA TYR A 97 -9.06 -2.33 -8.79
C TYR A 97 -8.51 -3.41 -7.87
N TYR A 98 -8.44 -4.66 -8.33
CA TYR A 98 -7.85 -5.75 -7.56
C TYR A 98 -6.36 -5.49 -7.29
N GLU A 99 -5.57 -5.10 -8.30
CA GLU A 99 -4.15 -4.78 -8.13
C GLU A 99 -3.98 -3.68 -7.07
N GLN A 100 -4.75 -2.60 -7.17
CA GLN A 100 -4.71 -1.51 -6.19
C GLN A 100 -5.07 -1.99 -4.78
N MET A 101 -6.17 -2.73 -4.62
CA MET A 101 -6.59 -3.27 -3.32
C MET A 101 -5.57 -4.27 -2.76
N PHE A 102 -5.00 -5.12 -3.59
CA PHE A 102 -4.02 -6.11 -3.18
C PHE A 102 -2.74 -5.44 -2.65
N PHE A 103 -2.15 -4.50 -3.39
CA PHE A 103 -0.94 -3.81 -2.92
C PHE A 103 -1.21 -2.85 -1.77
N GLY A 104 -2.39 -2.23 -1.75
CA GLY A 104 -2.85 -1.37 -0.65
C GLY A 104 -3.35 -2.15 0.56
N GLN A 105 -3.47 -3.49 0.50
CA GLN A 105 -4.14 -4.32 1.51
C GLN A 105 -5.50 -3.72 1.93
N THR A 106 -6.26 -3.25 0.93
CA THR A 106 -7.56 -2.60 1.11
C THR A 106 -8.65 -3.65 1.02
N SER A 107 -9.51 -3.71 2.04
CA SER A 107 -10.43 -4.83 2.20
C SER A 107 -11.65 -4.77 1.28
N GLU A 108 -12.11 -3.58 0.94
CA GLU A 108 -13.30 -3.38 0.12
C GLU A 108 -13.11 -2.21 -0.86
N ILE A 109 -13.71 -2.30 -2.03
CA ILE A 109 -13.85 -1.19 -2.98
C ILE A 109 -15.33 -0.91 -3.19
N VAL A 110 -15.68 0.37 -3.22
CA VAL A 110 -17.01 0.87 -3.56
C VAL A 110 -16.90 1.79 -4.76
N VAL A 111 -17.63 1.45 -5.84
CA VAL A 111 -17.62 2.17 -7.10
C VAL A 111 -18.99 2.80 -7.35
N GLY A 112 -19.04 4.13 -7.39
CA GLY A 112 -20.20 4.86 -7.90
C GLY A 112 -20.20 4.86 -9.43
N VAL A 113 -21.12 4.11 -10.03
CA VAL A 113 -21.28 4.08 -11.48
C VAL A 113 -22.21 5.23 -11.90
N HIS A 114 -21.70 6.13 -12.71
CA HIS A 114 -22.43 7.34 -13.09
C HIS A 114 -22.91 7.33 -14.55
N LYS A 115 -24.03 7.99 -14.78
CA LYS A 115 -24.57 8.31 -16.10
C LYS A 115 -24.83 9.81 -16.15
N ASP A 116 -24.28 10.50 -17.15
CA ASP A 116 -24.45 11.94 -17.34
C ASP A 116 -24.10 12.78 -16.09
N GLY A 117 -23.02 12.39 -15.40
CA GLY A 117 -22.51 13.05 -14.19
C GLY A 117 -23.27 12.73 -12.90
N VAL A 118 -24.33 11.92 -12.95
CA VAL A 118 -25.11 11.49 -11.79
C VAL A 118 -24.80 10.05 -11.46
N VAL A 119 -24.43 9.75 -10.20
CA VAL A 119 -24.27 8.37 -9.75
C VAL A 119 -25.63 7.70 -9.76
N ASP A 120 -25.78 6.72 -10.66
CA ASP A 120 -27.01 5.98 -10.90
C ASP A 120 -27.06 4.68 -10.07
N ARG A 121 -25.90 4.05 -9.85
CA ARG A 121 -25.77 2.88 -8.98
C ARG A 121 -24.44 2.83 -8.26
N VAL A 122 -24.41 2.04 -7.19
CA VAL A 122 -23.20 1.74 -6.42
C VAL A 122 -22.94 0.25 -6.50
N VAL A 123 -21.70 -0.14 -6.78
CA VAL A 123 -21.24 -1.53 -6.81
C VAL A 123 -20.09 -1.67 -5.83
N SER A 124 -20.10 -2.70 -5.00
CA SER A 124 -18.97 -3.01 -4.12
C SER A 124 -18.45 -4.42 -4.30
N LYS A 125 -17.17 -4.61 -4.00
CA LYS A 125 -16.50 -5.91 -3.92
C LYS A 125 -15.51 -5.90 -2.76
N THR A 126 -15.40 -7.03 -2.09
CA THR A 126 -14.33 -7.26 -1.11
C THR A 126 -13.17 -7.97 -1.78
N LEU A 127 -11.95 -7.78 -1.27
CA LEU A 127 -10.75 -8.42 -1.80
C LEU A 127 -10.90 -9.95 -1.84
N GLU A 128 -11.53 -10.53 -0.81
CA GLU A 128 -11.77 -11.98 -0.70
C GLU A 128 -12.74 -12.50 -1.77
N ASN A 129 -13.65 -11.66 -2.26
CA ASN A 129 -14.64 -12.02 -3.28
C ASN A 129 -14.15 -11.75 -4.71
N MET A 130 -12.87 -11.43 -4.90
CA MET A 130 -12.24 -11.18 -6.20
C MET A 130 -11.35 -12.35 -6.63
N THR A 131 -11.79 -13.58 -6.38
CA THR A 131 -11.03 -14.81 -6.64
C THR A 131 -10.62 -14.97 -8.11
N GLU A 132 -11.49 -14.59 -9.05
CA GLU A 132 -11.17 -14.61 -10.49
C GLU A 132 -10.01 -13.68 -10.84
N GLN A 133 -9.94 -12.51 -10.21
CA GLN A 133 -8.84 -11.57 -10.43
C GLN A 133 -7.56 -12.05 -9.74
N ASP A 134 -7.69 -12.63 -8.55
CA ASP A 134 -6.60 -13.26 -7.82
C ASP A 134 -5.93 -14.34 -8.68
N ASP A 135 -6.69 -15.36 -9.11
CA ASP A 135 -6.21 -16.46 -9.92
C ASP A 135 -5.56 -15.98 -11.23
N ALA A 136 -6.18 -15.01 -11.90
CA ALA A 136 -5.67 -14.47 -13.16
C ALA A 136 -4.34 -13.70 -12.99
N LEU A 137 -4.08 -13.13 -11.81
CA LEU A 137 -2.91 -12.30 -11.55
C LEU A 137 -1.77 -13.03 -10.84
N GLN A 138 -2.01 -14.21 -10.26
CA GLN A 138 -0.97 -15.00 -9.61
C GLN A 138 0.31 -15.19 -10.47
N PRO A 139 0.23 -15.49 -11.79
CA PRO A 139 1.42 -15.58 -12.63
C PRO A 139 2.21 -14.25 -12.71
N ALA A 140 1.50 -13.13 -12.84
CA ALA A 140 2.10 -11.80 -12.90
C ALA A 140 2.74 -11.41 -11.55
N PHE A 141 2.11 -11.76 -10.42
CA PHE A 141 2.67 -11.56 -9.10
C PHE A 141 3.91 -12.41 -8.85
N GLY A 142 3.93 -13.65 -9.34
CA GLY A 142 5.13 -14.49 -9.35
C GLY A 142 6.28 -13.85 -10.13
N GLN A 143 6.00 -13.31 -11.32
CA GLN A 143 6.99 -12.59 -12.13
C GLN A 143 7.48 -11.31 -11.42
N LEU A 144 6.58 -10.56 -10.78
CA LEU A 144 6.93 -9.38 -10.00
C LEU A 144 7.86 -9.76 -8.82
N ALA A 145 7.53 -10.80 -8.05
CA ALA A 145 8.37 -11.25 -6.94
C ALA A 145 9.76 -11.71 -7.42
N ALA A 146 9.83 -12.45 -8.53
CA ALA A 146 11.10 -12.82 -9.16
C ALA A 146 11.91 -11.58 -9.59
N THR A 147 11.25 -10.62 -10.23
CA THR A 147 11.87 -9.36 -10.68
C THR A 147 12.40 -8.54 -9.50
N LEU A 148 11.63 -8.41 -8.42
CA LEU A 148 12.04 -7.70 -7.21
C LEU A 148 13.26 -8.37 -6.53
N ARG A 149 13.31 -9.71 -6.48
CA ARG A 149 14.49 -10.42 -5.99
C ARG A 149 15.72 -10.15 -6.85
N TRP A 150 15.55 -10.17 -8.17
CA TRP A 150 16.63 -9.85 -9.10
C TRP A 150 17.13 -8.41 -8.90
N ILE A 151 16.24 -7.43 -8.77
CA ILE A 151 16.59 -6.03 -8.46
C ILE A 151 17.37 -5.94 -7.13
N GLN A 152 16.92 -6.65 -6.09
CA GLN A 152 17.63 -6.66 -4.80
C GLN A 152 19.05 -7.22 -4.94
N THR A 153 19.24 -8.31 -5.68
CA THR A 153 20.57 -8.89 -5.95
C THR A 153 21.44 -7.92 -6.73
N LEU A 154 20.89 -7.32 -7.78
CA LEU A 154 21.57 -6.34 -8.63
C LEU A 154 22.07 -5.14 -7.80
N VAL A 155 21.20 -4.52 -7.00
CA VAL A 155 21.57 -3.36 -6.17
C VAL A 155 22.58 -3.75 -5.08
N LYS A 156 22.46 -4.93 -4.47
CA LYS A 156 23.43 -5.40 -3.45
C LYS A 156 24.83 -5.60 -4.01
N GLY A 157 24.96 -6.00 -5.27
CA GLY A 157 26.23 -6.15 -5.97
C GLY A 157 26.82 -4.84 -6.51
N ASN A 158 26.01 -3.76 -6.56
CA ASN A 158 26.37 -2.47 -7.17
C ASN A 158 26.08 -1.31 -6.21
N ARG A 159 26.53 -1.41 -4.95
CA ARG A 159 26.14 -0.47 -3.87
C ARG A 159 26.54 0.98 -4.12
N ASP A 160 27.61 1.18 -4.88
CA ASP A 160 28.16 2.51 -5.16
C ASP A 160 27.54 3.15 -6.43
N LEU A 161 26.78 2.37 -7.21
CA LEU A 161 26.16 2.83 -8.44
C LEU A 161 24.74 3.35 -8.17
N LYS A 162 24.39 4.43 -8.86
CA LYS A 162 23.00 4.87 -8.96
C LYS A 162 22.38 4.18 -10.16
N LEU A 163 21.47 3.25 -9.93
CA LEU A 163 20.80 2.55 -11.02
C LEU A 163 19.42 3.16 -11.32
N SER A 164 18.98 2.99 -12.57
CA SER A 164 17.63 3.25 -13.05
C SER A 164 17.11 2.01 -13.77
N LEU A 165 15.86 1.68 -13.51
CA LEU A 165 15.14 0.62 -14.21
C LEU A 165 14.18 1.27 -15.20
N VAL A 166 14.23 0.82 -16.46
CA VAL A 166 13.34 1.31 -17.52
C VAL A 166 12.68 0.11 -18.17
N CYS A 167 11.35 0.05 -18.12
CA CYS A 167 10.57 -0.93 -18.87
C CYS A 167 10.18 -0.34 -20.22
N LYS A 168 10.67 -0.92 -21.33
CA LYS A 168 10.32 -0.49 -22.69
C LYS A 168 10.04 -1.72 -23.54
N GLY A 169 8.85 -1.80 -24.14
CA GLY A 169 8.49 -2.93 -25.02
C GLY A 169 8.54 -4.28 -24.32
N HIS A 170 8.05 -4.36 -23.07
CA HIS A 170 8.11 -5.55 -22.21
C HIS A 170 9.52 -6.01 -21.80
N GLU A 171 10.55 -5.20 -22.09
CA GLU A 171 11.93 -5.45 -21.67
C GLU A 171 12.30 -4.53 -20.51
N LEU A 172 12.77 -5.10 -19.40
CA LEU A 172 13.27 -4.34 -18.26
C LEU A 172 14.78 -4.13 -18.41
N LYS A 173 15.20 -2.87 -18.56
CA LYS A 173 16.59 -2.46 -18.74
C LYS A 173 17.13 -1.76 -17.51
N VAL A 174 18.43 -1.93 -17.28
CA VAL A 174 19.17 -1.27 -16.20
C VAL A 174 20.11 -0.26 -16.83
N PHE A 175 20.11 0.96 -16.30
CA PHE A 175 21.05 2.00 -16.66
C PHE A 175 21.75 2.51 -15.42
N GLU A 176 23.06 2.71 -15.50
CA GLU A 176 23.78 3.51 -14.54
C GLU A 176 23.44 4.99 -14.76
N ARG A 177 23.30 5.74 -13.67
CA ARG A 177 23.05 7.17 -13.65
C ARG A 177 24.25 7.91 -13.10
N PHE A 178 24.69 8.91 -13.84
CA PHE A 178 25.69 9.87 -13.37
C PHE A 178 25.06 10.90 -12.41
N GLU A 179 23.88 11.41 -12.75
CA GLU A 179 23.18 12.47 -12.00
C GLU A 179 21.71 12.13 -11.74
N GLY A 180 21.05 12.97 -10.94
CA GLY A 180 19.63 12.89 -10.65
C GLY A 180 19.28 12.72 -9.17
N PRO A 181 17.98 12.78 -8.84
CA PRO A 181 17.51 12.70 -7.47
C PRO A 181 17.91 11.36 -6.85
N SER A 182 18.43 11.45 -5.63
CA SER A 182 18.71 10.31 -4.76
C SER A 182 18.12 10.60 -3.39
N LEU A 183 18.08 9.59 -2.51
CA LEU A 183 17.61 9.78 -1.14
C LEU A 183 18.32 11.00 -0.51
N PRO A 184 17.59 11.99 0.05
CA PRO A 184 18.21 13.17 0.66
C PRO A 184 19.26 12.77 1.69
N GLN A 185 20.39 13.49 1.73
CA GLN A 185 21.53 13.12 2.57
C GLN A 185 21.16 12.98 4.06
N ARG A 186 20.28 13.86 4.55
CA ARG A 186 19.75 13.79 5.92
C ARG A 186 19.16 12.43 6.31
N TYR A 187 18.56 11.69 5.36
CA TYR A 187 18.05 10.34 5.62
C TYR A 187 19.14 9.28 5.47
N LYS A 188 20.06 9.42 4.51
CA LYS A 188 21.17 8.47 4.32
C LYS A 188 22.01 8.33 5.59
N HIS A 189 22.32 9.43 6.26
CA HIS A 189 23.09 9.42 7.51
C HIS A 189 22.45 8.61 8.65
N LEU A 190 21.12 8.44 8.64
CA LEU A 190 20.41 7.63 9.64
C LEU A 190 20.70 6.14 9.49
N PHE A 191 21.09 5.69 8.29
CA PHE A 191 21.29 4.29 7.96
C PHE A 191 22.76 3.91 7.78
N THR A 192 23.68 4.88 7.74
CA THR A 192 25.13 4.65 7.65
C THR A 192 25.83 4.61 9.00
N SER A 193 25.19 5.09 10.07
CA SER A 193 25.77 5.16 11.42
C SER A 193 25.63 3.86 12.24
N ARG A 194 24.95 2.84 11.71
CA ARG A 194 24.95 1.48 12.25
C ARG A 194 26.02 0.64 11.53
N THR A 195 27.28 0.85 11.89
CA THR A 195 28.29 -0.21 11.75
C THR A 195 27.96 -1.31 12.77
N PRO A 196 28.05 -2.61 12.41
CA PRO A 196 27.93 -3.71 13.36
C PRO A 196 28.97 -3.63 14.47
#